data_AF-W4VAU0-F1
#
_entry.id   AF-W4VAU0-F1
#
_cell.length_a   1.000
_cell.length_b   1.000
_cell.length_c   1.000
_cell.angle_alpha   90.00
_cell.angle_beta   90.00
_cell.angle_gamma   90.00
#
_symmetry.space_group_name_H-M   'P 1'
#
loop_
_entity.id
_entity.type
_entity.pdbx_description
1 polymer ?
#
loop_
_entity_poly.entity_id
_entity_poly.type
_entity_poly.pdbx_seq_one_letter_code
_entity_poly.pdbx_strand_id
1 'polypeptide(L)'
;MEQDALTVFFGKVQSALISFANAVMNVIEIVPPWVRVLFIPFFLFTLLFWIWVLRKVYIHSWKKRMLRLDASKSVDRILSRIIKLFSIVNLNRDLNETPLQYGQRVYKESGIDVSDFIEVFNKSKYAKIGPSVEDIKLGIALYGNVVDYIKGRLKWFNLLKYFWFV
;
A
#
# COMPACT_ATOMS: atom_id res chain seq x y z
N MET A 1 -27.77 -14.01 38.21
CA MET A 1 -26.68 -14.34 37.28
C MET A 1 -27.00 -13.64 35.97
N GLU A 2 -26.50 -12.42 35.80
CA GLU A 2 -26.53 -11.73 34.51
C GLU A 2 -25.62 -12.50 33.55
N GLN A 3 -26.19 -13.13 32.53
CA GLN A 3 -25.40 -13.53 31.38
C GLN A 3 -24.88 -12.26 30.72
N ASP A 4 -23.56 -12.10 30.76
CA ASP A 4 -22.84 -10.95 30.24
C ASP A 4 -23.23 -10.72 28.77
N ALA A 5 -23.72 -9.53 28.41
CA ALA A 5 -24.29 -9.25 27.09
C ALA A 5 -23.32 -9.59 25.94
N LEU A 6 -22.02 -9.56 26.22
CA LEU A 6 -20.96 -10.03 25.33
C LEU A 6 -21.06 -11.54 25.04
N THR A 7 -21.28 -12.39 26.03
CA THR A 7 -21.44 -13.85 25.82
C THR A 7 -22.66 -14.19 24.97
N VAL A 8 -23.77 -13.46 25.14
CA VAL A 8 -24.97 -13.62 24.31
C VAL A 8 -24.71 -13.17 22.87
N PHE A 9 -24.01 -12.05 22.68
CA PHE A 9 -23.62 -11.56 21.36
C PHE A 9 -22.69 -12.55 20.64
N PHE A 10 -21.61 -13.01 21.28
CA PHE A 10 -20.69 -13.99 20.69
C PHE A 10 -21.37 -15.33 20.40
N GLY A 11 -22.28 -15.78 21.27
CA GLY A 11 -23.08 -16.98 21.00
C GLY A 11 -23.95 -16.85 19.75
N LYS A 12 -24.58 -15.69 19.54
CA LYS A 12 -25.35 -15.42 18.31
C LYS A 12 -24.46 -15.36 17.07
N VAL A 13 -23.31 -14.68 17.16
CA VAL A 13 -22.34 -14.63 16.05
C VAL A 13 -21.83 -16.02 15.69
N GLN A 14 -21.48 -16.85 16.68
CA GLN A 14 -21.04 -18.22 16.46
C GLN A 14 -22.14 -19.07 15.80
N SER A 15 -23.39 -18.96 16.27
CA SER A 15 -24.52 -19.68 15.67
C SER A 15 -24.75 -19.28 14.21
N ALA A 16 -24.61 -18.00 13.89
CA ALA A 16 -24.72 -17.48 12.52
C ALA A 16 -23.58 -18.00 11.64
N LEU A 17 -22.35 -18.05 12.16
CA LEU A 17 -21.20 -18.62 11.44
C LEU A 17 -21.38 -20.11 11.17
N ILE A 18 -21.87 -20.89 12.14
CA ILE A 18 -22.15 -22.32 11.95
C ILE A 18 -23.26 -22.53 10.93
N SER A 19 -24.35 -21.76 11.03
CA SER A 19 -25.46 -21.82 10.07
C SER A 19 -24.99 -21.47 8.65
N PHE A 20 -24.16 -20.43 8.52
CA PHE A 20 -23.55 -20.05 7.24
C PHE A 20 -22.63 -21.15 6.71
N ALA A 21 -21.76 -21.74 7.54
CA ALA A 21 -20.88 -22.81 7.14
C ALA A 21 -21.66 -24.04 6.66
N ASN A 22 -22.72 -24.42 7.36
CA ASN A 22 -23.60 -25.53 6.95
C ASN A 22 -24.31 -25.22 5.62
N ALA A 23 -24.78 -23.99 5.43
CA ALA A 23 -25.38 -23.58 4.16
C ALA A 23 -24.37 -23.66 3.00
N VAL A 24 -23.12 -23.25 3.22
CA VAL A 24 -22.04 -23.36 2.22
C VAL A 24 -21.73 -24.82 1.91
N MET A 25 -21.63 -25.68 2.92
CA MET A 25 -21.38 -27.12 2.74
C MET A 25 -22.49 -27.81 1.94
N ASN A 26 -23.76 -27.53 2.26
CA ASN A 26 -24.90 -28.07 1.52
C ASN A 26 -24.87 -27.63 0.04
N VAL A 27 -24.49 -26.38 -0.25
CA VAL A 27 -24.33 -25.90 -1.62
C VAL A 27 -23.17 -26.63 -2.32
N ILE A 28 -22.03 -26.83 -1.65
CA ILE A 28 -20.89 -27.55 -2.23
C ILE A 28 -21.29 -28.99 -2.58
N GLU A 29 -22.02 -29.69 -1.71
CA GLU A 29 -22.45 -31.07 -1.91
C GLU A 29 -23.36 -31.24 -3.14
N ILE A 30 -24.29 -30.30 -3.35
CA ILE A 30 -25.24 -30.33 -4.48
C ILE A 30 -24.55 -29.95 -5.81
N VAL A 31 -23.51 -29.12 -5.76
CA VAL A 31 -22.86 -28.57 -6.96
C VAL A 31 -21.99 -29.63 -7.66
N PRO A 32 -22.16 -29.85 -8.98
CA PRO A 32 -21.36 -30.80 -9.75
C PRO A 32 -19.86 -30.50 -9.73
N PRO A 33 -18.97 -31.52 -9.83
CA PRO A 33 -17.52 -31.34 -9.73
C PRO A 33 -16.93 -30.31 -10.71
N TRP A 34 -17.43 -30.24 -11.95
CA TRP A 34 -16.93 -29.29 -12.95
C TRP A 34 -17.20 -27.82 -12.58
N VAL A 35 -18.33 -27.53 -11.93
CA VAL A 35 -18.66 -26.18 -11.45
C VAL A 35 -17.72 -25.79 -10.31
N ARG A 36 -17.35 -26.73 -9.42
CA ARG A 36 -16.37 -26.48 -8.35
C ARG A 36 -15.00 -26.09 -8.91
N VAL A 37 -14.56 -26.76 -9.98
CA VAL A 37 -13.30 -26.44 -10.67
C VAL A 37 -13.35 -25.04 -11.30
N LEU A 38 -14.47 -24.65 -11.90
CA LEU A 38 -14.65 -23.30 -12.46
C LEU A 38 -14.74 -22.20 -11.39
N PHE A 39 -15.16 -22.55 -10.17
CA PHE A 39 -15.25 -21.60 -9.07
C PHE A 39 -13.88 -21.15 -8.55
N ILE A 40 -12.85 -22.00 -8.66
CA ILE A 40 -11.48 -21.69 -8.22
C ILE A 40 -10.92 -20.43 -8.92
N PRO A 41 -10.86 -20.34 -10.26
CA PRO A 41 -10.36 -19.14 -10.92
C PRO A 41 -11.25 -17.91 -10.67
N PHE A 42 -12.58 -18.10 -10.56
CA PHE A 42 -13.51 -17.01 -10.23
C PHE A 42 -13.26 -16.44 -8.82
N PHE A 43 -13.05 -17.30 -7.83
CA PHE A 43 -12.75 -16.90 -6.47
C PHE A 43 -11.42 -16.17 -6.38
N LEU A 44 -10.36 -16.69 -7.02
CA LEU A 44 -9.06 -16.04 -7.09
C LEU A 44 -9.15 -14.66 -7.75
N PHE A 45 -9.87 -14.54 -8.87
CA PHE A 45 -10.10 -13.26 -9.53
C PHE A 45 -10.83 -12.26 -8.61
N THR A 46 -11.90 -12.71 -7.96
CA THR A 46 -12.69 -11.88 -7.05
C THR A 46 -11.85 -11.40 -5.86
N LEU A 47 -11.03 -12.27 -5.29
CA LEU A 47 -10.10 -11.94 -4.21
C LEU A 47 -9.08 -10.88 -4.64
N LEU A 48 -8.43 -11.08 -5.79
CA LEU A 48 -7.46 -10.12 -6.34
C LEU A 48 -8.11 -8.77 -6.67
N PHE A 49 -9.34 -8.78 -7.19
CA PHE A 49 -10.12 -7.58 -7.47
C PHE A 49 -10.39 -6.77 -6.19
N TRP A 50 -10.83 -7.42 -5.11
CA TRP A 50 -11.05 -6.73 -3.84
C TRP A 50 -9.78 -6.15 -3.24
N ILE A 51 -8.67 -6.90 -3.28
CA ILE A 51 -7.36 -6.40 -2.84
C ILE A 51 -6.98 -5.13 -3.61
N TRP A 52 -7.17 -5.13 -4.93
CA TRP A 52 -6.92 -3.97 -5.78
C TRP A 52 -7.80 -2.77 -5.41
N VAL A 53 -9.11 -2.98 -5.23
CA VAL A 53 -10.05 -1.90 -4.84
C VAL A 53 -9.66 -1.29 -3.50
N LEU A 54 -9.44 -2.12 -2.48
CA LEU A 54 -9.06 -1.67 -1.13
C LEU A 54 -7.77 -0.86 -1.17
N ARG A 55 -6.80 -1.30 -1.97
CA ARG A 55 -5.56 -0.56 -2.14
C ARG A 55 -5.77 0.80 -2.80
N LYS A 56 -6.55 0.86 -3.88
CA LYS A 56 -6.83 2.12 -4.59
C LYS A 56 -7.45 3.14 -3.64
N VAL A 57 -8.41 2.71 -2.82
CA VAL A 57 -9.04 3.53 -1.78
C VAL A 57 -8.02 3.96 -0.72
N TYR A 58 -7.17 3.04 -0.26
CA TYR A 58 -6.11 3.34 0.71
C TYR A 58 -5.12 4.40 0.19
N ILE A 59 -4.64 4.26 -1.05
CA ILE A 59 -3.71 5.22 -1.66
C ILE A 59 -4.38 6.58 -1.83
N HIS A 60 -5.61 6.61 -2.33
CA HIS A 60 -6.37 7.86 -2.46
C HIS A 60 -6.52 8.57 -1.11
N SER A 61 -6.93 7.82 -0.08
CA SER A 61 -7.06 8.33 1.29
C SER A 61 -5.73 8.81 1.86
N TRP A 62 -4.62 8.11 1.57
CA TRP A 62 -3.30 8.52 1.98
C TRP A 62 -2.87 9.84 1.33
N LYS A 63 -3.07 10.02 0.02
CA LYS A 63 -2.77 11.29 -0.68
C LYS A 63 -3.53 12.46 -0.06
N LYS A 64 -4.84 12.28 0.16
CA LYS A 64 -5.70 13.27 0.82
C LYS A 64 -5.26 13.57 2.25
N ARG A 65 -4.79 12.56 2.98
CA ARG A 65 -4.28 12.72 4.35
C ARG A 65 -2.98 13.52 4.39
N MET A 66 -2.06 13.34 3.44
CA MET A 66 -0.79 14.09 3.42
C MET A 66 -1.02 15.61 3.24
N LEU A 67 -2.08 16.01 2.56
CA LEU A 67 -2.45 17.44 2.40
C LEU A 67 -3.08 18.05 3.66
N ARG A 68 -3.50 17.24 4.63
CA ARG A 68 -4.17 17.70 5.87
C ARG A 68 -3.29 17.61 7.11
N LEU A 69 -2.17 16.89 7.01
CA LEU A 69 -1.21 16.77 8.09
C LEU A 69 -0.32 18.01 8.14
N ASP A 70 0.34 18.20 9.28
CA ASP A 70 1.44 19.15 9.40
C ASP A 70 2.47 18.94 8.27
N ALA A 71 2.86 20.04 7.61
CA ALA A 71 3.63 19.99 6.38
C ALA A 71 4.97 19.26 6.55
N SER A 72 5.67 19.49 7.66
CA SER A 72 6.94 18.82 7.96
C SER A 72 6.76 17.30 8.11
N LYS A 73 5.71 16.88 8.81
CA LYS A 73 5.36 15.45 8.97
C LYS A 73 4.94 14.81 7.65
N SER A 74 4.29 15.57 6.76
CA SER A 74 3.91 15.08 5.44
C SER A 74 5.13 14.78 4.59
N VAL A 75 6.10 15.70 4.54
CA VAL A 75 7.34 15.50 3.78
C VAL A 75 8.12 14.27 4.27
N ASP A 76 8.31 14.13 5.59
CA ASP A 76 9.01 12.98 6.18
C ASP A 76 8.33 11.64 5.85
N ARG A 77 6.99 11.60 5.92
CA ARG A 77 6.20 10.39 5.60
C ARG A 77 6.23 10.05 4.11
N ILE A 78 6.17 11.05 3.24
CA ILE A 78 6.25 10.84 1.79
C ILE A 78 7.64 10.31 1.43
N LEU A 79 8.71 10.95 1.91
CA LEU A 79 10.09 10.53 1.62
C LEU A 79 10.35 9.11 2.14
N SER A 80 9.93 8.82 3.38
CA SER A 80 10.04 7.46 3.95
C SER A 80 9.33 6.42 3.10
N ARG A 81 8.17 6.78 2.53
CA ARG A 81 7.41 5.88 1.65
C ARG A 81 8.10 5.68 0.30
N ILE A 82 8.72 6.72 -0.25
CA ILE A 82 9.54 6.65 -1.47
C ILE A 82 10.78 5.76 -1.25
N ILE A 83 11.49 5.91 -0.14
CA ILE A 83 12.66 5.06 0.20
C ILE A 83 12.23 3.59 0.33
N LYS A 84 11.11 3.33 1.01
CA LYS A 84 10.51 1.98 1.10
C LYS A 84 10.03 1.43 -0.23
N LEU A 85 9.78 2.28 -1.22
CA LEU A 85 9.45 1.85 -2.55
C LEU A 85 10.72 1.41 -3.28
N PHE A 86 11.76 2.24 -3.25
CA PHE A 86 13.05 1.92 -3.86
C PHE A 86 13.71 0.66 -3.27
N SER A 87 13.45 0.33 -2.01
CA SER A 87 13.94 -0.92 -1.41
C SER A 87 13.52 -2.19 -2.14
N ILE A 88 12.35 -2.19 -2.77
CA ILE A 88 11.82 -3.35 -3.51
C ILE A 88 12.65 -3.67 -4.75
N VAL A 89 13.36 -2.68 -5.29
CA VAL A 89 14.24 -2.79 -6.46
C VAL A 89 15.71 -2.67 -6.07
N ASN A 90 16.04 -2.96 -4.80
CA ASN A 90 17.39 -2.91 -4.23
C ASN A 90 18.05 -1.51 -4.23
N LEU A 91 17.26 -0.44 -4.33
CA LEU A 91 17.70 0.95 -4.19
C LEU A 91 17.48 1.47 -2.76
N ASN A 92 17.82 0.62 -1.79
CA ASN A 92 17.73 0.94 -0.36
C ASN A 92 18.59 2.14 -0.01
N ARG A 93 18.21 2.87 1.04
CA ARG A 93 19.09 3.87 1.61
C ARG A 93 20.14 3.20 2.51
N ASP A 94 21.42 3.47 2.29
CA ASP A 94 22.53 3.13 3.19
C ASP A 94 22.45 3.99 4.46
N LEU A 95 22.85 3.45 5.60
CA LEU A 95 22.94 4.21 6.85
C LEU A 95 24.03 5.28 6.80
N ASN A 96 25.08 5.04 6.01
CA ASN A 96 26.23 5.93 5.91
C ASN A 96 26.04 7.06 4.89
N GLU A 97 24.97 7.00 4.07
CA GLU A 97 24.73 8.02 3.06
C GLU A 97 23.82 9.14 3.58
N THR A 98 24.20 10.38 3.26
CA THR A 98 23.34 11.54 3.45
C THR A 98 22.13 11.45 2.51
N PRO A 99 21.00 12.11 2.84
CA PRO A 99 19.86 12.17 1.91
C PRO A 99 20.26 12.68 0.52
N LEU A 100 21.16 13.66 0.44
CA LEU A 100 21.61 14.21 -0.84
C LEU A 100 22.37 13.17 -1.68
N GLN A 101 23.32 12.45 -1.06
CA GLN A 101 24.05 11.36 -1.71
C GLN A 101 23.11 10.24 -2.18
N TYR A 102 22.11 9.91 -1.35
CA TYR A 102 21.07 8.96 -1.73
C TYR A 102 20.34 9.40 -2.99
N GLY A 103 19.91 10.66 -3.07
CA GLY A 103 19.21 11.20 -4.23
C GLY A 103 20.02 11.13 -5.51
N GLN A 104 21.30 11.50 -5.45
CA GLN A 104 22.22 11.43 -6.59
C GLN A 104 22.42 9.98 -7.08
N ARG A 105 22.56 9.04 -6.13
CA ARG A 105 22.71 7.61 -6.46
C ARG A 105 21.44 7.03 -7.08
N VAL A 106 20.27 7.33 -6.50
CA VAL A 106 18.96 6.94 -7.06
C VAL A 106 18.80 7.47 -8.48
N TYR A 107 19.13 8.74 -8.73
CA TYR A 107 19.08 9.30 -10.08
C TYR A 107 20.01 8.57 -11.04
N LYS A 108 21.26 8.30 -10.63
CA LYS A 108 22.23 7.57 -11.46
C LYS A 108 21.78 6.14 -11.80
N GLU A 109 21.15 5.44 -10.86
CA GLU A 109 20.77 4.03 -11.04
C GLU A 109 19.37 3.84 -11.66
N SER A 110 18.44 4.77 -11.43
CA SER A 110 17.03 4.65 -11.85
C SER A 110 16.57 5.68 -12.88
N GLY A 111 17.30 6.78 -13.04
CA GLY A 111 16.88 7.95 -13.81
C GLY A 111 15.79 8.79 -13.15
N ILE A 112 15.32 8.41 -11.95
CA ILE A 112 14.32 9.21 -11.21
C ILE A 112 15.04 10.26 -10.38
N ASP A 113 14.77 11.53 -10.67
CA ASP A 113 15.25 12.62 -9.85
C ASP A 113 14.37 12.80 -8.62
N VAL A 114 14.99 12.64 -7.45
CA VAL A 114 14.37 12.85 -6.13
C VAL A 114 15.00 14.03 -5.39
N SER A 115 15.97 14.71 -6.02
CA SER A 115 16.86 15.69 -5.38
C SER A 115 16.09 16.90 -4.87
N ASP A 116 15.17 17.43 -5.68
CA ASP A 116 14.30 18.55 -5.32
C ASP A 116 13.51 18.26 -4.03
N PHE A 117 12.93 17.06 -3.94
CA PHE A 117 12.13 16.68 -2.78
C PHE A 117 13.00 16.39 -1.54
N ILE A 118 14.23 15.91 -1.74
CA ILE A 118 15.21 15.75 -0.67
C ILE A 118 15.68 17.11 -0.15
N GLU A 119 15.79 18.13 -1.01
CA GLU A 119 16.09 19.49 -0.58
C GLU A 119 14.98 20.07 0.29
N VAL A 120 13.72 19.89 -0.11
CA VAL A 120 12.54 20.23 0.72
C VAL A 120 12.62 19.54 2.07
N PHE A 121 12.91 18.24 2.09
CA PHE A 121 13.07 17.48 3.33
C PHE A 121 14.21 18.05 4.20
N ASN A 122 15.36 18.37 3.62
CA ASN A 122 16.49 18.91 4.36
C ASN A 122 16.18 20.30 4.94
N LYS A 123 15.55 21.18 4.15
CA LYS A 123 15.09 22.50 4.60
C LYS A 123 14.09 22.37 5.76
N SER A 124 13.16 21.44 5.66
CA SER A 124 12.17 21.19 6.71
C SER A 124 12.78 20.64 7.99
N LYS A 125 13.64 19.63 7.86
CA LYS A 125 14.17 18.88 9.00
C LYS A 125 15.32 19.60 9.72
N TYR A 126 16.24 20.20 8.96
CA TYR A 126 17.47 20.76 9.51
C TYR A 126 17.43 22.29 9.60
N ALA A 127 16.83 22.97 8.62
CA ALA A 127 16.71 24.43 8.64
C ALA A 127 15.41 24.93 9.30
N LYS A 128 14.50 24.03 9.69
CA LYS A 128 13.18 24.33 10.27
C LYS A 128 12.32 25.26 9.37
N ILE A 129 12.56 25.21 8.06
CA ILE A 129 11.79 25.97 7.07
C ILE A 129 10.52 25.16 6.75
N GLY A 130 9.36 25.74 7.00
CA GLY A 130 8.07 25.08 6.73
C GLY A 130 7.89 24.75 5.24
N PRO A 131 7.59 23.49 4.87
CA PRO A 131 7.24 23.16 3.49
C PRO A 131 5.92 23.81 3.08
N SER A 132 5.85 24.20 1.81
CA SER A 132 4.61 24.68 1.19
C SER A 132 3.67 23.52 0.84
N VAL A 133 2.43 23.84 0.49
CA VAL A 133 1.47 22.83 -0.02
C VAL A 133 1.93 22.28 -1.38
N GLU A 134 2.60 23.11 -2.17
CA GLU A 134 3.19 22.80 -3.46
C GLU A 134 4.30 21.75 -3.30
N ASP A 135 5.14 21.87 -2.27
CA ASP A 135 6.17 20.88 -1.93
C ASP A 135 5.56 19.52 -1.59
N ILE A 136 4.44 19.50 -0.87
CA ILE A 136 3.72 18.26 -0.56
C ILE A 136 3.15 17.63 -1.84
N LYS A 137 2.58 18.44 -2.74
CA LYS A 137 2.08 17.97 -4.04
C LYS A 137 3.22 17.42 -4.91
N LEU A 138 4.39 18.07 -4.90
CA LEU A 138 5.60 17.58 -5.57
C LEU A 138 5.99 16.21 -5.04
N GLY A 139 6.03 16.02 -3.73
CA GLY A 139 6.32 14.73 -3.12
C GLY A 139 5.29 13.64 -3.49
N ILE A 140 4.01 13.98 -3.56
CA ILE A 140 2.94 13.04 -3.99
C ILE A 140 3.10 12.66 -5.47
N ALA A 141 3.46 13.61 -6.33
CA ALA A 141 3.73 13.36 -7.75
C ALA A 141 4.95 12.46 -7.91
N LEU A 142 6.04 12.76 -7.21
CA LEU A 142 7.26 11.95 -7.18
C LEU A 142 6.97 10.52 -6.73
N TYR A 143 6.15 10.35 -5.68
CA TYR A 143 5.68 9.02 -5.26
C TYR A 143 5.00 8.26 -6.41
N GLY A 144 4.19 8.93 -7.22
CA GLY A 144 3.56 8.34 -8.43
C GLY A 144 4.61 7.84 -9.42
N ASN A 145 5.57 8.70 -9.78
CA ASN A 145 6.65 8.35 -10.71
C ASN A 145 7.47 7.15 -10.23
N VAL A 146 7.77 7.08 -8.93
CA VAL A 146 8.50 5.97 -8.32
C VAL A 146 7.68 4.67 -8.38
N VAL A 147 6.37 4.73 -8.14
CA VAL A 147 5.47 3.57 -8.27
C VAL A 147 5.51 3.03 -9.71
N ASP A 148 5.41 3.91 -10.71
CA ASP A 148 5.38 3.50 -12.11
C ASP A 148 6.73 2.91 -12.57
N TYR A 149 7.84 3.50 -12.12
CA TYR A 149 9.17 2.92 -12.34
C TYR A 149 9.31 1.52 -11.75
N ILE A 150 8.89 1.33 -10.48
CA ILE A 150 8.97 0.01 -9.83
C ILE A 150 8.10 -1.00 -10.55
N LYS A 151 6.89 -0.62 -10.97
CA LYS A 151 6.03 -1.48 -11.78
C LYS A 151 6.73 -1.95 -13.06
N GLY A 152 7.42 -1.05 -13.77
CA GLY A 152 8.18 -1.39 -14.98
C GLY A 152 9.35 -2.35 -14.72
N ARG A 153 9.89 -2.38 -13.50
CA ARG A 153 11.04 -3.24 -13.12
C ARG A 153 10.62 -4.59 -12.51
N LEU A 154 9.36 -4.75 -12.12
CA LEU A 154 8.87 -6.02 -11.59
C LEU A 154 8.64 -7.02 -12.72
N LYS A 155 9.37 -8.14 -12.70
CA LYS A 155 9.14 -9.28 -13.60
C LYS A 155 7.70 -9.80 -13.43
N TRP A 156 7.09 -10.29 -14.51
CA TRP A 156 5.71 -10.82 -14.48
C TRP A 156 5.49 -11.94 -13.45
N PHE A 157 6.53 -12.71 -13.09
CA PHE A 157 6.46 -13.73 -12.04
C PHE A 157 6.28 -13.16 -10.61
N ASN A 158 6.44 -11.85 -10.40
CA ASN A 158 6.18 -11.17 -9.13
C ASN A 158 4.73 -10.64 -9.06
N LEU A 159 3.74 -11.42 -9.53
CA LEU A 159 2.32 -11.06 -9.56
C LEU A 159 1.82 -10.48 -8.23
N LEU A 160 2.16 -11.11 -7.10
CA LEU A 160 1.78 -10.63 -5.76
C LEU A 160 2.34 -9.23 -5.44
N LYS A 161 3.59 -8.96 -5.81
CA LYS A 161 4.21 -7.63 -5.63
C LYS A 161 3.62 -6.64 -6.61
N TYR A 162 3.35 -7.05 -7.84
CA TYR A 162 2.70 -6.21 -8.84
C TYR A 162 1.29 -5.78 -8.39
N PHE A 163 0.44 -6.73 -7.97
CA PHE A 163 -0.87 -6.45 -7.38
C PHE A 163 -0.80 -5.69 -6.06
N TRP A 164 0.33 -5.78 -5.34
CA TRP A 164 0.66 -4.77 -4.35
C TRP A 164 0.78 -3.44 -5.12
N PHE A 165 1.77 -3.11 -5.94
CA PHE A 165 1.92 -1.74 -6.48
C PHE A 165 0.80 -1.15 -7.37
N VAL A 166 -0.10 -1.94 -7.94
CA VAL A 166 -1.29 -1.48 -8.69
C VAL A 166 -2.38 -0.98 -7.74
#